data_AF-A0A485AM17-F1
#
_entry.id   AF-A0A485AM17-F1
#
_cell.length_a   1.000
_cell.length_b   1.000
_cell.length_c   1.000
_cell.angle_alpha   90.00
_cell.angle_beta   90.00
_cell.angle_gamma   90.00
#
_symmetry.space_group_name_H-M   'P 1'
#
loop_
_entity.id
_entity.type
_entity.pdbx_description
1 polymer ?
#
loop_
_entity_poly.entity_id
_entity_poly.type
_entity_poly.pdbx_seq_one_letter_code
_entity_poly.pdbx_strand_id
1 'polypeptide(L)'
;MKRHFRFLIGFFLLVLCGASTVSANTPAPASARKQIYVAVQLHAADIIRQEAKRRQWPDYQAKMNLFIPSEASQYAVCHQEPAVSIPGGDRLDINRLRFDVRCEGANGWDISVTVKPDIYLPVVVANNTLERGQVISASSITLKKINISSTRGEYITKPDDVMGMTVKRRIRDRQPITTNQLDSPTLVDRGQRVLMIAEQKRR
;
A
#
# COMPACT_ATOMS: atom_id res chain seq x y z
N MET A 1 19.72 38.97 62.97
CA MET A 1 18.65 39.71 62.27
C MET A 1 19.03 41.19 62.18
N LYS A 2 19.68 41.62 61.09
CA LYS A 2 19.87 43.05 60.74
C LYS A 2 19.94 43.14 59.21
N ARG A 3 19.35 44.23 58.71
CA ARG A 3 18.95 44.53 57.33
C ARG A 3 19.76 45.76 56.88
N HIS A 4 19.91 45.95 55.57
CA HIS A 4 20.42 47.16 54.85
C HIS A 4 21.95 47.31 54.82
N PHE A 5 22.64 47.84 53.80
CA PHE A 5 22.41 48.39 52.45
C PHE A 5 23.79 48.92 51.98
N ARG A 6 23.94 49.32 50.71
CA ARG A 6 25.10 50.03 50.06
C ARG A 6 26.09 49.10 49.32
N PHE A 7 26.59 49.38 48.10
CA PHE A 7 26.35 50.39 47.06
C PHE A 7 27.31 50.02 45.88
N LEU A 8 26.96 50.44 44.65
CA LEU A 8 27.86 50.97 43.59
C LEU A 8 28.64 50.00 42.67
N ILE A 9 28.51 50.32 41.36
CA ILE A 9 29.44 50.07 40.24
C ILE A 9 29.36 48.63 39.71
N GLY A 10 28.91 48.33 38.49
CA GLY A 10 29.06 49.06 37.24
C GLY A 10 29.77 48.13 36.28
N PHE A 11 29.04 47.40 35.43
CA PHE A 11 29.59 46.88 34.18
C PHE A 11 28.46 46.59 33.20
N PHE A 12 28.26 47.53 32.30
CA PHE A 12 27.42 47.44 31.12
C PHE A 12 28.08 46.49 30.13
N LEU A 13 27.75 45.20 30.19
CA LEU A 13 28.15 44.20 29.21
C LEU A 13 27.08 44.15 28.11
N LEU A 14 27.32 44.97 27.08
CA LEU A 14 26.59 44.99 25.82
C LEU A 14 26.91 43.69 25.06
N VAL A 15 26.20 42.62 25.37
CA VAL A 15 26.26 41.36 24.63
C VAL A 15 25.50 41.57 23.32
N LEU A 16 26.24 41.87 22.24
CA LEU A 16 25.74 41.79 20.88
C LEU A 16 25.27 40.35 20.62
N CYS A 17 23.96 40.14 20.67
CA CYS A 17 23.33 38.94 20.13
C CYS A 17 23.41 39.04 18.60
N GLY A 18 24.43 38.42 18.02
CA GLY A 18 24.55 38.28 16.57
C GLY A 18 23.35 37.49 16.03
N ALA A 19 22.46 38.17 15.32
CA ALA A 19 21.38 37.52 14.57
C ALA A 19 22.01 36.80 13.38
N SER A 20 22.31 35.52 13.54
CA SER A 20 22.67 34.64 12.43
C SER A 20 21.43 34.44 11.56
N THR A 21 21.36 35.16 10.44
CA THR A 21 20.37 34.91 9.40
C THR A 21 20.69 33.56 8.77
N VAL A 22 19.94 32.53 9.16
CA VAL A 22 19.95 31.24 8.47
C VAL A 22 19.34 31.47 7.08
N SER A 23 20.18 31.64 6.07
CA SER A 23 19.74 31.56 4.67
C SER A 23 19.14 30.18 4.45
N ALA A 24 17.82 30.12 4.29
CA ALA A 24 17.16 28.96 3.73
C ALA A 24 17.61 28.84 2.26
N ASN A 25 18.68 28.07 2.02
CA ASN A 25 19.01 27.59 0.69
C ASN A 25 17.83 26.74 0.21
N THR A 26 16.90 27.40 -0.45
CA THR A 26 15.75 26.76 -1.08
C THR A 26 16.32 25.99 -2.27
N PRO A 27 16.28 24.64 -2.28
CA PRO A 27 16.80 23.90 -3.41
C PRO A 27 16.07 24.36 -4.67
N ALA A 28 16.85 24.64 -5.73
CA ALA A 28 16.32 25.04 -7.03
C ALA A 28 15.14 24.15 -7.43
N PRO A 29 14.09 24.70 -8.06
CA PRO A 29 12.92 23.93 -8.39
C PRO A 29 13.31 22.71 -9.22
N ALA A 30 13.00 21.54 -8.67
CA ALA A 30 13.08 20.29 -9.37
C ALA A 30 12.31 20.40 -10.71
N SER A 31 12.84 19.83 -11.79
CA SER A 31 12.22 19.85 -13.12
C SER A 31 10.75 19.40 -13.08
N ALA A 32 9.94 19.85 -14.04
CA ALA A 32 8.52 19.47 -14.14
C ALA A 32 8.32 17.94 -14.09
N ARG A 33 9.17 17.18 -14.80
CA ARG A 33 9.21 15.71 -14.72
C ARG A 33 9.38 15.17 -13.29
N LYS A 34 10.25 15.78 -12.48
CA LYS A 34 10.45 15.37 -11.09
C LYS A 34 9.27 15.76 -10.20
N GLN A 35 8.64 16.91 -10.45
CA GLN A 35 7.39 17.31 -9.77
C GLN A 35 6.27 16.29 -10.06
N ILE A 36 6.08 15.93 -11.33
CA ILE A 36 5.13 14.90 -11.77
C ILE A 36 5.42 13.56 -11.08
N TYR A 37 6.68 13.13 -11.06
CA TYR A 37 7.08 11.88 -10.41
C TYR A 37 6.69 11.84 -8.93
N VAL A 38 7.02 12.89 -8.17
CA VAL A 38 6.73 12.97 -6.74
C VAL A 38 5.22 13.00 -6.50
N ALA A 39 4.48 13.86 -7.22
CA ALA A 39 3.04 14.00 -7.07
C ALA A 39 2.32 12.67 -7.35
N VAL A 40 2.65 12.01 -8.47
CA VAL A 40 2.04 10.72 -8.85
C VAL A 40 2.44 9.60 -7.90
N GLN A 41 3.71 9.53 -7.49
CA GLN A 41 4.16 8.49 -6.56
C GLN A 41 3.41 8.56 -5.22
N LEU A 42 3.18 9.77 -4.69
CA LEU A 42 2.44 9.95 -3.43
C LEU A 42 0.99 9.50 -3.55
N HIS A 43 0.28 9.91 -4.60
CA HIS A 43 -1.11 9.51 -4.84
C HIS A 43 -1.25 7.99 -5.07
N ALA A 44 -0.37 7.40 -5.87
CA ALA A 44 -0.34 5.96 -6.08
C ALA A 44 -0.06 5.20 -4.78
N ALA A 45 0.86 5.70 -3.95
CA ALA A 45 1.18 5.09 -2.65
C ALA A 45 0.00 5.12 -1.69
N ASP A 46 -0.77 6.21 -1.67
CA ASP A 46 -1.95 6.30 -0.81
C ASP A 46 -3.05 5.33 -1.23
N ILE A 47 -3.31 5.23 -2.55
CA ILE A 47 -4.24 4.25 -3.12
C ILE A 47 -3.89 2.82 -2.68
N ILE A 48 -2.62 2.42 -2.84
CA ILE A 48 -2.19 1.07 -2.45
C ILE A 48 -2.29 0.87 -0.94
N ARG A 49 -1.99 1.89 -0.13
CA ARG A 49 -2.13 1.83 1.33
C ARG A 49 -3.59 1.65 1.75
N GLN A 50 -4.52 2.36 1.11
CA GLN A 50 -5.95 2.20 1.36
C GLN A 50 -6.44 0.82 0.95
N GLU A 51 -5.99 0.30 -0.20
CA GLU A 51 -6.26 -1.06 -0.65
C GLU A 51 -5.77 -2.10 0.36
N ALA A 52 -4.51 -1.98 0.78
CA ALA A 52 -3.88 -2.88 1.74
C ALA A 52 -4.62 -2.88 3.07
N LYS A 53 -5.07 -1.72 3.54
CA LYS A 53 -5.89 -1.60 4.76
C LYS A 53 -7.25 -2.29 4.59
N ARG A 54 -7.94 -2.06 3.46
CA ARG A 54 -9.26 -2.64 3.19
C ARG A 54 -9.21 -4.17 3.09
N ARG A 55 -8.16 -4.71 2.48
CA ARG A 55 -7.94 -6.16 2.33
C ARG A 55 -7.14 -6.79 3.48
N GLN A 56 -6.71 -5.99 4.46
CA GLN A 56 -5.89 -6.43 5.59
C GLN A 56 -4.61 -7.17 5.17
N TRP A 57 -3.88 -6.63 4.20
CA TRP A 57 -2.65 -7.25 3.69
C TRP A 57 -1.54 -7.31 4.75
N PRO A 58 -1.00 -8.52 5.04
CA PRO A 58 0.14 -8.66 5.94
C PRO A 58 1.46 -8.38 5.21
N ASP A 59 2.35 -7.59 5.84
CA ASP A 59 3.76 -7.38 5.43
C ASP A 59 3.98 -7.23 3.90
N TYR A 60 3.16 -6.38 3.27
CA TYR A 60 3.24 -6.12 1.83
C TYR A 60 4.39 -5.16 1.50
N GLN A 61 4.97 -5.31 0.31
CA GLN A 61 5.96 -4.39 -0.23
C GLN A 61 5.52 -3.95 -1.62
N ALA A 62 5.47 -2.65 -1.86
CA ALA A 62 5.07 -2.09 -3.15
C ALA A 62 6.21 -1.30 -3.79
N LYS A 63 6.53 -1.63 -5.03
CA LYS A 63 7.46 -0.85 -5.88
C LYS A 63 6.66 -0.20 -7.00
N MET A 64 6.74 1.12 -7.11
CA MET A 64 6.00 1.86 -8.13
C MET A 64 6.82 1.95 -9.43
N ASN A 65 6.28 1.43 -10.54
CA ASN A 65 6.86 1.68 -11.86
C ASN A 65 6.04 2.76 -12.57
N LEU A 66 6.60 3.97 -12.68
CA LEU A 66 5.95 5.13 -13.28
C LEU A 66 6.37 5.26 -14.75
N PHE A 67 5.40 5.35 -15.65
CA PHE A 67 5.58 5.62 -17.07
C PHE A 67 5.19 7.07 -17.35
N ILE A 68 6.16 7.97 -17.21
CA ILE A 68 5.99 9.40 -17.51
C ILE A 68 6.46 9.65 -18.95
N PRO A 69 5.58 10.15 -19.84
CA PRO A 69 5.95 10.49 -21.22
C PRO A 69 7.17 11.43 -21.30
N SER A 70 7.95 11.35 -22.37
CA SER A 70 9.21 12.10 -22.54
C SER A 70 9.01 13.61 -22.55
N GLU A 71 7.85 14.06 -23.03
CA GLU A 71 7.47 15.46 -23.22
C GLU A 71 7.46 16.21 -21.88
N ALA A 72 7.25 15.50 -20.77
CA ALA A 72 7.30 16.03 -19.42
C ALA A 72 8.62 16.75 -19.06
N SER A 73 9.73 16.40 -19.74
CA SER A 73 11.03 17.03 -19.51
C SER A 73 11.12 18.43 -20.14
N GLN A 74 10.26 18.75 -21.11
CA GLN A 74 10.24 20.03 -21.83
C GLN A 74 9.33 21.05 -21.16
N TYR A 75 8.47 20.63 -20.23
CA TYR A 75 7.55 21.51 -19.54
C TYR A 75 8.26 22.47 -18.58
N ALA A 76 7.71 23.67 -18.47
CA ALA A 76 8.09 24.62 -17.45
C ALA A 76 7.81 24.05 -16.06
N VAL A 77 8.66 24.40 -15.09
CA VAL A 77 8.42 24.08 -13.68
C VAL A 77 7.07 24.64 -13.25
N CYS A 78 6.29 23.84 -12.55
CA CYS A 78 5.06 24.32 -11.93
C CYS A 78 5.37 25.11 -10.66
N HIS A 79 4.87 26.34 -10.57
CA HIS A 79 5.05 27.20 -9.38
C HIS A 79 4.16 26.79 -8.21
N GLN A 80 3.10 26.04 -8.49
CA GLN A 80 2.19 25.46 -7.51
C GLN A 80 2.33 23.92 -7.53
N GLU A 81 1.77 23.26 -6.53
CA GLU A 81 1.70 21.80 -6.55
C GLU A 81 0.80 21.34 -7.71
N PRO A 82 1.28 20.46 -8.61
CA PRO A 82 0.47 19.98 -9.71
C PRO A 82 -0.77 19.23 -9.20
N ALA A 83 -1.93 19.57 -9.74
CA ALA A 83 -3.18 18.88 -9.44
C ALA A 83 -3.15 17.47 -10.05
N VAL A 84 -3.44 16.45 -9.25
CA VAL A 84 -3.49 15.06 -9.69
C VAL A 84 -4.94 14.58 -9.65
N SER A 85 -5.39 13.97 -10.74
CA SER A 85 -6.73 13.39 -10.86
C SER A 85 -6.68 12.00 -11.49
N ILE A 86 -7.73 11.21 -11.32
CA ILE A 86 -7.83 9.86 -11.88
C ILE A 86 -8.99 9.86 -12.90
N PRO A 87 -8.72 9.66 -14.20
CA PRO A 87 -9.77 9.60 -15.21
C PRO A 87 -10.66 8.36 -15.01
N GLY A 88 -11.98 8.53 -15.02
CA GLY A 88 -12.95 7.43 -15.04
C GLY A 88 -13.54 7.00 -13.68
N GLY A 89 -13.26 7.70 -12.59
CA GLY A 89 -13.96 7.52 -11.30
C GLY A 89 -13.63 6.22 -10.54
N ASP A 90 -14.60 5.74 -9.74
CA ASP A 90 -14.41 4.80 -8.61
C ASP A 90 -13.91 3.39 -8.94
N ARG A 91 -13.89 2.98 -10.22
CA ARG A 91 -13.43 1.64 -10.63
C ARG A 91 -11.92 1.63 -10.86
N LEU A 92 -11.19 1.57 -9.77
CA LEU A 92 -9.74 1.60 -9.77
C LEU A 92 -9.13 0.19 -9.88
N ASP A 93 -8.35 -0.06 -10.93
CA ASP A 93 -7.50 -1.26 -11.03
C ASP A 93 -6.13 -0.95 -10.43
N ILE A 94 -5.88 -1.50 -9.24
CA ILE A 94 -4.61 -1.33 -8.52
C ILE A 94 -3.39 -1.83 -9.31
N ASN A 95 -3.56 -2.69 -10.30
CA ASN A 95 -2.46 -3.22 -11.11
C ASN A 95 -2.02 -2.23 -12.21
N ARG A 96 -2.89 -1.27 -12.56
CA ARG A 96 -2.62 -0.26 -13.58
C ARG A 96 -3.40 1.01 -13.26
N LEU A 97 -2.73 1.92 -12.57
CA LEU A 97 -3.28 3.24 -12.23
C LEU A 97 -2.96 4.22 -13.35
N ARG A 98 -3.94 5.05 -13.71
CA ARG A 98 -3.75 6.18 -14.62
C ARG A 98 -4.05 7.47 -13.86
N PHE A 99 -3.17 8.45 -14.02
CA PHE A 99 -3.32 9.77 -13.42
C PHE A 99 -3.22 10.83 -14.50
N ASP A 100 -4.06 11.84 -14.42
CA ASP A 100 -3.91 13.08 -15.19
C ASP A 100 -3.36 14.15 -14.24
N VAL A 101 -2.22 14.72 -14.61
CA VAL A 101 -1.48 15.68 -13.80
C VAL A 101 -1.49 17.01 -14.51
N ARG A 102 -2.02 18.04 -13.84
CA ARG A 102 -2.16 19.39 -14.39
C ARG A 102 -1.41 20.41 -13.57
N CYS A 103 -0.65 21.26 -14.25
CA CYS A 103 -0.14 22.50 -13.70
C CYS A 103 -0.99 23.67 -14.21
N GLU A 104 -1.60 24.42 -13.29
CA GLU A 104 -2.35 25.63 -13.61
C GLU A 104 -1.39 26.81 -13.83
N GLY A 105 -1.76 27.74 -14.72
CA GLY A 105 -1.02 28.99 -14.96
C GLY A 105 -0.77 29.29 -16.45
N ALA A 106 -0.10 30.42 -16.72
CA ALA A 106 0.13 30.91 -18.08
C ALA A 106 0.98 29.96 -18.96
N ASN A 107 1.92 29.23 -18.34
CA ASN A 107 2.69 28.15 -18.97
C ASN A 107 2.26 26.78 -18.44
N GLY A 108 0.98 26.65 -18.11
CA GLY A 108 0.38 25.42 -17.61
C GLY A 108 0.49 24.28 -18.60
N TRP A 109 0.39 23.07 -18.08
CA TRP A 109 0.51 21.85 -18.86
C TRP A 109 -0.36 20.76 -18.24
N ASP A 110 -0.71 19.77 -19.06
CA ASP A 110 -1.48 18.60 -18.66
C ASP A 110 -0.81 17.36 -19.25
N ILE A 111 -0.69 16.31 -18.45
CA ILE A 111 -0.06 15.06 -18.87
C ILE A 111 -0.68 13.86 -18.16
N SER A 112 -0.88 12.80 -18.95
CA SER A 112 -1.34 11.52 -18.43
C SER A 112 -0.15 10.61 -18.10
N VAL A 113 -0.12 10.09 -16.88
CA VAL A 113 0.93 9.22 -16.35
C VAL A 113 0.32 7.87 -15.96
N THR A 114 0.96 6.79 -16.37
CA THR A 114 0.55 5.43 -15.97
C THR A 114 1.48 4.90 -14.89
N VAL A 115 0.93 4.30 -13.84
CA VAL A 115 1.68 3.59 -12.80
C VAL A 115 1.31 2.11 -12.83
N LYS A 116 2.32 1.25 -12.89
CA LYS A 116 2.17 -0.21 -12.74
C LYS A 116 2.94 -0.64 -11.50
N PRO A 117 2.29 -0.73 -10.32
CA PRO A 117 2.98 -1.14 -9.12
C PRO A 117 3.31 -2.63 -9.16
N ASP A 118 4.49 -3.02 -8.72
CA ASP A 118 4.81 -4.39 -8.33
C ASP A 118 4.51 -4.54 -6.84
N ILE A 119 3.49 -5.32 -6.50
CA ILE A 119 3.04 -5.53 -5.13
C ILE A 119 3.42 -6.94 -4.70
N TYR A 120 4.36 -7.06 -3.77
CA TYR A 120 4.78 -8.32 -3.18
C TYR A 120 4.03 -8.58 -1.89
N LEU A 121 3.32 -9.71 -1.83
CA LEU A 121 2.49 -10.10 -0.70
C LEU A 121 2.79 -11.54 -0.31
N PRO A 122 2.94 -11.87 0.99
CA PRO A 122 3.00 -13.25 1.44
C PRO A 122 1.64 -13.91 1.22
N VAL A 123 1.62 -14.94 0.38
CA VAL A 123 0.43 -15.73 0.08
C VAL A 123 0.67 -17.19 0.45
N VAL A 124 -0.42 -17.92 0.66
CA VAL A 124 -0.40 -19.35 0.90
C VAL A 124 -0.05 -20.09 -0.39
N VAL A 125 1.00 -20.89 -0.32
CA VAL A 125 1.54 -21.68 -1.42
C VAL A 125 1.62 -23.14 -0.97
N ALA A 126 1.36 -24.07 -1.89
CA ALA A 126 1.56 -25.49 -1.66
C ALA A 126 3.06 -25.80 -1.46
N ASN A 127 3.37 -26.54 -0.40
CA ASN A 127 4.73 -26.98 -0.05
C ASN A 127 5.11 -28.33 -0.73
N ASN A 128 4.12 -29.01 -1.29
CA ASN A 128 4.24 -30.22 -2.09
C ASN A 128 3.06 -30.28 -3.06
N THR A 129 3.06 -31.24 -3.99
CA THR A 129 1.85 -31.47 -4.82
C THR A 129 0.70 -31.93 -3.94
N LEU A 130 -0.46 -31.28 -4.07
CA LEU A 130 -1.70 -31.64 -3.38
C LEU A 130 -2.69 -32.21 -4.37
N GLU A 131 -3.13 -33.44 -4.12
CA GLU A 131 -4.04 -34.16 -5.01
C GLU A 131 -5.51 -33.92 -4.64
N ARG A 132 -6.41 -34.15 -5.61
CA ARG A 132 -7.85 -34.01 -5.37
C ARG A 132 -8.32 -34.92 -4.23
N GLY A 133 -9.13 -34.38 -3.33
CA GLY A 133 -9.65 -35.07 -2.15
C GLY A 133 -8.74 -35.02 -0.92
N GLN A 134 -7.52 -34.48 -1.05
CA GLN A 134 -6.61 -34.29 0.07
C GLN A 134 -7.09 -33.14 0.98
N VAL A 135 -6.98 -33.33 2.29
CA VAL A 135 -7.21 -32.26 3.27
C VAL A 135 -5.93 -31.45 3.48
N ILE A 136 -6.07 -30.12 3.49
CA ILE A 136 -4.95 -29.22 3.73
C ILE A 136 -4.55 -29.26 5.21
N SER A 137 -3.27 -29.52 5.44
CA SER A 137 -2.61 -29.48 6.75
C SER A 137 -1.50 -28.42 6.76
N ALA A 138 -1.00 -28.10 7.96
CA ALA A 138 0.05 -27.09 8.13
C ALA A 138 1.37 -27.48 7.43
N SER A 139 1.66 -28.78 7.28
CA SER A 139 2.86 -29.26 6.57
C SER A 139 2.73 -29.16 5.04
N SER A 140 1.50 -29.06 4.54
CA SER A 140 1.18 -29.02 3.11
C SER A 140 1.31 -27.62 2.50
N ILE A 141 1.44 -26.59 3.35
CA ILE A 141 1.40 -25.19 2.93
C ILE A 141 2.55 -24.39 3.54
N THR A 142 2.87 -23.28 2.90
CA THR A 142 3.83 -22.30 3.39
C THR A 142 3.47 -20.91 2.88
N LEU A 143 3.91 -19.85 3.56
CA LEU A 143 3.76 -18.48 3.09
C LEU A 143 4.96 -18.09 2.22
N LYS A 144 4.71 -17.61 1.01
CA LYS A 144 5.75 -17.03 0.14
C LYS A 144 5.33 -15.69 -0.40
N LYS A 145 6.27 -14.73 -0.41
CA LYS A 145 6.08 -13.44 -1.05
C LYS A 145 6.05 -13.61 -2.56
N ILE A 146 4.93 -13.26 -3.19
CA ILE A 146 4.79 -13.26 -4.65
C ILE A 146 4.32 -11.89 -5.14
N ASN A 147 4.61 -11.56 -6.40
CA ASN A 147 4.05 -10.37 -7.03
C ASN A 147 2.58 -10.62 -7.40
N ILE A 148 1.66 -9.98 -6.69
CA ILE A 148 0.22 -10.10 -6.96
C ILE A 148 -0.22 -9.24 -8.15
N SER A 149 0.58 -8.26 -8.57
CA SER A 149 0.28 -7.42 -9.74
C SER A 149 0.37 -8.17 -11.06
N SER A 150 1.21 -9.22 -11.11
CA SER A 150 1.32 -10.13 -12.26
C SER A 150 0.43 -11.37 -12.16
N THR A 151 -0.06 -11.68 -10.95
CA THR A 151 -0.88 -12.86 -10.68
C THR A 151 -2.35 -12.52 -10.92
N ARG A 152 -2.92 -13.02 -12.02
CA ARG A 152 -4.36 -12.93 -12.25
C ARG A 152 -5.09 -13.92 -11.35
N GLY A 153 -5.86 -13.42 -10.40
CA GLY A 153 -6.75 -14.24 -9.59
C GLY A 153 -6.82 -13.82 -8.13
N GLU A 154 -7.64 -14.56 -7.39
CA GLU A 154 -7.70 -14.45 -5.94
C GLU A 154 -6.44 -15.05 -5.31
N TYR A 155 -6.02 -14.48 -4.19
CA TYR A 155 -4.91 -14.96 -3.38
C TYR A 155 -5.38 -15.09 -1.94
N ILE A 156 -4.77 -16.02 -1.21
CA ILE A 156 -5.05 -16.23 0.21
C ILE A 156 -3.81 -15.86 1.00
N THR A 157 -3.95 -14.99 2.01
CA THR A 157 -2.83 -14.48 2.79
C THR A 157 -2.71 -15.10 4.17
N LYS A 158 -3.78 -15.72 4.68
CA LYS A 158 -3.81 -16.34 6.01
C LYS A 158 -3.83 -17.87 5.85
N PRO A 159 -2.89 -18.60 6.44
CA PRO A 159 -2.89 -20.07 6.42
C PRO A 159 -4.19 -20.67 6.97
N ASP A 160 -4.75 -20.08 8.03
CA ASP A 160 -5.97 -20.56 8.69
C ASP A 160 -7.18 -20.57 7.75
N ASP A 161 -7.19 -19.71 6.72
CA ASP A 161 -8.28 -19.65 5.73
C ASP A 161 -8.32 -20.89 4.81
N VAL A 162 -7.26 -21.73 4.79
CA VAL A 162 -7.22 -22.97 4.00
C VAL A 162 -7.09 -24.23 4.84
N MET A 163 -6.75 -24.11 6.12
CA MET A 163 -6.55 -25.25 7.01
C MET A 163 -7.83 -26.09 7.13
N GLY A 164 -7.71 -27.41 6.95
CA GLY A 164 -8.87 -28.32 7.00
C GLY A 164 -9.76 -28.30 5.76
N MET A 165 -9.53 -27.42 4.78
CA MET A 165 -10.24 -27.46 3.50
C MET A 165 -9.80 -28.67 2.67
N THR A 166 -10.70 -29.13 1.79
CA THR A 166 -10.41 -30.26 0.90
C THR A 166 -10.04 -29.75 -0.49
N VAL A 167 -9.01 -30.33 -1.09
CA VAL A 167 -8.53 -29.97 -2.43
C VAL A 167 -9.54 -30.47 -3.47
N LYS A 168 -10.21 -29.54 -4.15
CA LYS A 168 -11.16 -29.80 -5.23
C LYS A 168 -10.47 -30.15 -6.54
N ARG A 169 -9.35 -29.47 -6.81
CA ARG A 169 -8.54 -29.60 -8.03
C ARG A 169 -7.06 -29.68 -7.65
N ARG A 170 -6.31 -30.56 -8.31
CA ARG A 170 -4.88 -30.75 -8.07
C ARG A 170 -4.12 -29.41 -8.06
N ILE A 171 -3.28 -29.23 -7.05
CA ILE A 171 -2.41 -28.06 -6.87
C ILE A 171 -0.96 -28.52 -6.95
N ARG A 172 -0.16 -27.89 -7.80
CA ARG A 172 1.25 -28.27 -7.99
C ARG A 172 2.10 -27.76 -6.84
N ASP A 173 3.23 -28.43 -6.61
CA ASP A 173 4.28 -27.92 -5.73
C ASP A 173 4.66 -26.46 -6.07
N ARG A 174 4.85 -25.65 -5.03
CA ARG A 174 5.18 -24.21 -5.10
C ARG A 174 4.15 -23.34 -5.83
N GLN A 175 2.94 -23.84 -6.07
CA GLN A 175 1.86 -23.06 -6.65
C GLN A 175 1.08 -22.29 -5.57
N PRO A 176 0.75 -21.00 -5.77
CA PRO A 176 -0.20 -20.29 -4.91
C PRO A 176 -1.55 -20.99 -4.87
N ILE A 177 -2.09 -21.15 -3.66
CA ILE A 177 -3.40 -21.75 -3.44
C ILE A 177 -4.47 -20.69 -3.61
N THR A 178 -5.51 -21.04 -4.37
CA THR A 178 -6.66 -20.16 -4.62
C THR A 178 -7.94 -20.82 -4.12
N THR A 179 -8.92 -20.00 -3.73
CA THR A 179 -10.23 -20.43 -3.22
C THR A 179 -10.96 -21.39 -4.15
N ASN A 180 -10.86 -21.16 -5.47
CA ASN A 180 -11.53 -21.99 -6.49
C ASN A 180 -10.97 -23.41 -6.63
N GLN A 181 -9.83 -23.71 -6.01
CA GLN A 181 -9.21 -25.03 -5.94
C GLN A 181 -9.62 -25.81 -4.70
N LEU A 182 -10.39 -25.19 -3.79
CA LEU A 182 -10.77 -25.75 -2.50
C LEU A 182 -12.29 -25.93 -2.41
N ASP A 183 -12.69 -26.96 -1.68
CA ASP A 183 -14.05 -27.12 -1.16
C ASP A 183 -14.00 -26.90 0.37
N SER A 184 -15.04 -26.24 0.89
CA SER A 184 -15.19 -26.02 2.34
C SER A 184 -15.16 -27.33 3.11
N PRO A 185 -14.67 -27.34 4.36
CA PRO A 185 -14.64 -28.55 5.17
C PRO A 185 -16.06 -29.08 5.38
N THR A 186 -16.21 -30.41 5.30
CA THR A 186 -17.45 -31.08 5.71
C THR A 186 -17.58 -30.97 7.23
N LEU A 187 -18.51 -30.14 7.70
CA LEU A 187 -18.74 -29.96 9.15
C LEU A 187 -19.57 -31.10 9.77
N VAL A 188 -20.37 -31.79 8.97
CA VAL A 188 -21.25 -32.89 9.40
C VAL A 188 -21.25 -33.97 8.32
N ASP A 189 -20.87 -35.19 8.70
CA ASP A 189 -20.89 -36.33 7.80
C ASP A 189 -22.27 -37.02 7.76
N ARG A 190 -22.53 -37.75 6.67
CA ARG A 190 -23.77 -38.53 6.55
C ARG A 190 -23.84 -39.59 7.64
N GLY A 191 -24.94 -39.58 8.40
CA GLY A 191 -25.16 -40.50 9.52
C GLY A 191 -24.56 -40.03 10.85
N GLN A 192 -23.87 -38.89 10.88
CA GLN A 192 -23.38 -38.29 12.11
C GLN A 192 -24.57 -37.80 12.96
N ARG A 193 -24.63 -38.25 14.22
CA ARG A 193 -25.59 -37.73 15.19
C ARG A 193 -25.23 -36.30 15.54
N VAL A 194 -26.19 -35.40 15.37
CA VAL A 194 -26.04 -33.96 15.66
C VAL A 194 -27.10 -33.50 16.64
N LEU A 195 -26.75 -32.49 17.45
CA LEU A 195 -27.68 -31.80 18.32
C LEU A 195 -28.32 -30.65 17.53
N MET A 196 -29.63 -30.69 17.32
CA MET A 196 -30.38 -29.58 16.73
C MET A 196 -30.87 -28.65 17.84
N ILE A 197 -30.51 -27.37 17.76
CA ILE A 197 -30.99 -26.32 18.67
C ILE A 197 -31.88 -25.38 17.88
N ALA A 198 -33.12 -25.22 18.31
CA ALA A 198 -34.07 -24.26 17.75
C ALA A 198 -34.30 -23.14 18.76
N GLU A 199 -34.08 -21.89 18.35
CA GLU A 199 -34.27 -20.71 19.18
C GLU A 199 -35.32 -19.79 18.55
N GLN A 200 -36.34 -19.41 19.33
CA GLN A 200 -37.40 -18.51 18.89
C GLN A 200 -37.14 -17.10 19.40
N LYS A 201 -36.79 -16.19 18.47
CA LYS A 201 -36.56 -14.78 18.79
C LYS A 201 -37.90 -14.11 19.09
N ARG A 202 -38.17 -13.80 20.37
CA ARG A 202 -39.34 -12.99 20.75
C ARG A 202 -39.08 -11.53 20.37
N ARG A 203 -40.03 -10.95 19.63
CA ARG A 203 -40.10 -9.51 19.33
C ARG A 203 -40.52 -8.74 20.57
#